data_AF-A0A4Y2CFK4-F1
#
_entry.id   AF-A0A4Y2CFK4-F1
#
_cell.length_a   1.000
_cell.length_b   1.000
_cell.length_c   1.000
_cell.angle_alpha   90.00
_cell.angle_beta   90.00
_cell.angle_gamma   90.00
#
_symmetry.space_group_name_H-M   'P 1'
#
loop_
_entity.id
_entity.type
_entity.pdbx_description
1 polymer ?
#
loop_
_entity_poly.entity_id
_entity_poly.type
_entity_poly.pdbx_seq_one_letter_code
_entity_poly.pdbx_strand_id
1 'polypeptide(L)'
;MNVKVVFSCEPGRKLIGNEQAMCLPSGQWSAKPPICQKIPLCPYPGTSKSVTNSNVKFYYEISETIIFGCKSGYKIQGRTVLQCLDGGRWSGTVPTCHPIKKG
;
A
#
# COMPACT_ATOMS: atom_id res chain seq x y z
N MET A 1 -41.57 -9.76 -1.09
CA MET A 1 -40.47 -8.86 -0.65
C MET A 1 -39.18 -9.45 -1.17
N ASN A 2 -38.43 -8.71 -1.99
CA ASN A 2 -37.10 -9.16 -2.43
C ASN A 2 -36.10 -8.77 -1.35
N VAL A 3 -35.56 -9.75 -0.62
CA VAL A 3 -34.54 -9.51 0.41
C VAL A 3 -33.21 -9.27 -0.28
N LYS A 4 -32.55 -8.17 0.05
CA LYS A 4 -31.24 -7.79 -0.48
C LYS A 4 -30.23 -7.77 0.65
N VAL A 5 -29.05 -8.34 0.40
CA VAL A 5 -27.89 -8.26 1.28
C VAL A 5 -26.76 -7.53 0.58
N VAL A 6 -25.95 -6.82 1.37
CA VAL A 6 -24.73 -6.14 0.92
C VAL A 6 -23.58 -6.74 1.72
N PHE A 7 -22.57 -7.20 1.03
CA PHE A 7 -21.36 -7.78 1.60
C PHE A 7 -20.31 -6.69 1.81
N SER A 8 -19.54 -6.82 2.88
CA SER A 8 -18.40 -5.97 3.17
C SER A 8 -17.24 -6.83 3.67
N CYS A 9 -16.02 -6.37 3.44
CA CYS A 9 -14.82 -7.00 3.98
C CYS A 9 -14.31 -6.25 5.21
N GLU A 10 -13.58 -6.97 6.06
CA GLU A 10 -12.81 -6.37 7.15
C GLU A 10 -11.79 -5.34 6.61
N PRO A 11 -11.40 -4.34 7.42
CA PRO A 11 -10.33 -3.41 7.06
C PRO A 11 -9.05 -4.12 6.57
N GLY A 12 -8.38 -3.55 5.56
CA GLY A 12 -7.18 -4.14 4.96
C GLY A 12 -7.45 -5.29 3.98
N ARG A 13 -8.71 -5.53 3.61
CA ARG A 13 -9.09 -6.50 2.58
C ARG A 13 -9.94 -5.85 1.48
N LYS A 14 -9.77 -6.34 0.25
CA LYS A 14 -10.53 -5.95 -0.93
C LYS A 14 -11.58 -7.01 -1.24
N LEU A 15 -12.81 -6.57 -1.51
CA LEU A 15 -13.91 -7.41 -1.93
C LEU A 15 -13.75 -7.76 -3.41
N ILE A 16 -13.69 -9.06 -3.72
CA ILE A 16 -13.58 -9.59 -5.09
C ILE A 16 -14.83 -10.44 -5.38
N GLY A 17 -15.69 -9.95 -6.27
CA GLY A 17 -16.95 -10.60 -6.63
C GLY A 17 -18.15 -9.65 -6.54
N ASN A 18 -19.35 -10.22 -6.37
CA ASN A 18 -20.57 -9.43 -6.23
C ASN A 18 -20.67 -8.84 -4.82
N GLU A 19 -20.77 -7.52 -4.74
CA GLU A 19 -20.98 -6.81 -3.46
C GLU A 19 -22.39 -7.05 -2.90
N GLN A 20 -23.34 -7.49 -3.71
CA GLN A 20 -24.74 -7.58 -3.33
C GLN A 20 -25.38 -8.86 -3.87
N ALA A 21 -26.32 -9.41 -3.11
CA ALA A 21 -27.14 -10.53 -3.55
C ALA A 21 -28.61 -10.32 -3.17
N MET A 22 -29.51 -10.82 -4.00
CA MET A 22 -30.95 -10.77 -3.80
C MET A 22 -31.51 -12.18 -3.65
N CYS A 23 -32.41 -12.40 -2.69
CA CYS A 23 -33.15 -13.64 -2.57
C CYS A 23 -34.24 -13.68 -3.65
N LEU A 24 -34.14 -14.66 -4.54
CA LEU A 24 -35.08 -14.88 -5.62
C LEU A 24 -36.31 -15.66 -5.13
N PRO A 25 -37.46 -15.62 -5.85
CA PRO A 25 -38.64 -16.42 -5.50
C PRO A 25 -38.37 -17.92 -5.45
N SER A 26 -37.32 -18.41 -6.13
CA SER A 26 -36.86 -19.80 -6.07
C SER A 26 -36.19 -20.17 -4.73
N GLY A 27 -35.98 -19.21 -3.83
CA GLY A 27 -35.22 -19.39 -2.59
C GLY A 27 -33.69 -19.36 -2.78
N GLN A 28 -33.21 -19.14 -4.01
CA GLN A 28 -31.78 -19.03 -4.30
C GLN A 28 -31.32 -17.57 -4.29
N TRP A 29 -30.07 -17.36 -3.93
CA TRP A 29 -29.43 -16.05 -4.05
C TRP A 29 -29.01 -15.78 -5.49
N SER A 30 -29.23 -14.55 -5.95
CA SER A 30 -28.86 -14.09 -7.29
C SER A 30 -27.34 -14.10 -7.54
N ALA A 31 -26.54 -14.12 -6.48
CA ALA A 31 -25.10 -14.12 -6.52
C ALA A 31 -24.50 -14.91 -5.36
N LYS A 32 -23.31 -15.49 -5.59
CA LYS A 32 -22.51 -16.11 -4.53
C LYS A 32 -21.85 -15.03 -3.66
N PRO A 33 -21.55 -15.32 -2.39
CA PRO A 33 -20.74 -14.44 -1.54
C PRO A 33 -19.38 -14.12 -2.19
N PRO A 34 -18.88 -12.89 -2.05
CA PRO A 34 -17.58 -12.49 -2.59
C PRO A 34 -16.43 -13.03 -1.74
N ILE A 35 -15.21 -12.93 -2.29
CA ILE A 35 -13.97 -13.28 -1.59
C ILE A 35 -13.31 -12.01 -1.06
N CYS A 36 -12.91 -12.01 0.22
CA CYS A 36 -12.15 -10.91 0.80
C CYS A 36 -10.65 -11.17 0.74
N GLN A 37 -9.99 -10.61 -0.26
CA GLN A 37 -8.55 -10.77 -0.49
C GLN A 37 -7.77 -9.73 0.33
N LYS A 38 -6.67 -10.14 0.99
CA LYS A 38 -5.79 -9.20 1.69
C LYS A 38 -5.19 -8.20 0.71
N ILE A 39 -5.21 -6.92 1.08
CA ILE A 39 -4.55 -5.86 0.34
C ILE A 39 -3.04 -5.98 0.60
N PRO A 40 -2.20 -6.12 -0.43
CA PRO A 40 -0.75 -6.20 -0.23
C PRO A 40 -0.20 -4.88 0.30
N LEU A 41 0.54 -4.96 1.40
CA LEU A 41 1.27 -3.84 1.99
C LEU A 41 2.66 -3.70 1.37
N CYS A 42 3.21 -2.50 1.37
CA CYS A 42 4.58 -2.31 0.91
C CYS A 42 5.58 -2.70 2.00
N PRO A 43 6.58 -3.55 1.71
CA PRO A 43 7.62 -3.87 2.68
C PRO A 43 8.57 -2.68 2.86
N TYR A 44 9.35 -2.69 3.94
CA TYR A 44 10.43 -1.72 4.11
C TYR A 44 11.35 -1.69 2.86
N PRO A 45 11.49 -0.52 2.17
CA PRO A 45 12.21 -0.45 0.89
C PRO A 45 13.73 -0.57 1.02
N GLY A 46 14.24 -0.67 2.25
CA GLY A 46 15.68 -0.64 2.54
C GLY A 46 16.20 0.79 2.77
N THR A 47 17.43 0.88 3.27
CA THR A 47 18.18 2.14 3.37
C THR A 47 19.67 1.85 3.29
N SER A 48 20.48 2.89 3.08
CA SER A 48 21.93 2.84 3.20
C SER A 48 22.41 3.65 4.41
N LYS A 49 23.68 3.48 4.82
CA LYS A 49 24.23 4.18 6.00
C LYS A 49 24.20 5.71 5.87
N SER A 50 24.22 6.26 4.67
CA SER A 50 24.22 7.72 4.41
C SER A 50 22.82 8.30 4.19
N VAL A 51 21.79 7.45 4.10
CA VAL A 51 20.38 7.84 3.89
C VAL A 51 19.64 7.90 5.24
N THR A 52 18.81 8.91 5.42
CA THR A 52 17.86 9.05 6.54
C THR A 52 16.43 8.89 6.04
N ASN A 53 15.49 8.52 6.92
CA ASN A 53 14.08 8.38 6.59
C ASN A 53 13.17 8.87 7.72
N SER A 54 11.92 9.26 7.40
CA SER A 54 10.98 9.90 8.33
C SER A 54 10.23 8.97 9.28
N ASN A 55 9.94 7.73 8.88
CA ASN A 55 9.06 6.80 9.61
C ASN A 55 9.41 5.34 9.31
N VAL A 56 10.21 4.69 10.15
CA VAL A 56 10.58 3.27 9.95
C VAL A 56 9.46 2.35 10.44
N LYS A 57 8.90 1.56 9.51
CA LYS A 57 7.99 0.44 9.75
C LYS A 57 8.43 -0.78 8.94
N PHE A 58 8.01 -1.97 9.36
CA PHE A 58 8.17 -3.20 8.56
C PHE A 58 7.27 -3.20 7.31
N TYR A 59 6.06 -2.65 7.44
CA TYR A 59 5.04 -2.60 6.39
C TYR A 59 4.32 -1.25 6.39
N TYR A 60 3.86 -0.83 5.22
CA TYR A 60 3.17 0.43 4.98
C TYR A 60 1.88 0.20 4.21
N GLU A 61 0.83 0.92 4.61
CA GLU A 61 -0.47 0.92 3.96
C GLU A 61 -0.45 1.69 2.65
N ILE A 62 -1.41 1.41 1.77
CA ILE A 62 -1.56 2.13 0.50
C ILE A 62 -1.70 3.63 0.79
N SER A 63 -1.04 4.43 -0.04
CA SER A 63 -0.94 5.88 0.05
C SER A 63 -0.07 6.42 1.18
N GLU A 64 0.42 5.59 2.12
CA GLU A 64 1.46 6.03 3.06
C GLU A 64 2.74 6.41 2.32
N THR A 65 3.46 7.40 2.89
CA THR A 65 4.70 7.91 2.32
C THR A 65 5.87 7.81 3.28
N ILE A 66 7.06 7.62 2.71
CA ILE A 66 8.34 7.77 3.41
C ILE A 66 9.09 8.93 2.76
N ILE A 67 9.58 9.86 3.58
CA ILE A 67 10.46 10.95 3.15
C ILE A 67 11.90 10.57 3.47
N PHE A 68 12.76 10.60 2.45
CA PHE A 68 14.17 10.31 2.53
C PHE A 68 15.01 11.58 2.51
N GLY A 69 16.10 11.53 3.26
CA GLY A 69 17.14 12.55 3.28
C GLY A 69 18.53 11.94 3.27
N CYS A 70 19.55 12.79 3.32
CA CYS A 70 20.92 12.37 3.51
C CYS A 70 21.48 12.89 4.83
N LYS A 71 22.42 12.15 5.42
CA LYS A 71 23.21 12.63 6.54
C LYS A 71 24.03 13.87 6.15
N SER A 72 24.41 14.66 7.15
CA SER A 72 25.28 15.82 6.94
C SER A 72 26.57 15.44 6.20
N GLY A 73 26.98 16.28 5.25
CA GLY A 73 28.13 16.02 4.36
C GLY A 73 27.81 15.17 3.12
N TYR A 74 26.54 14.79 2.91
CA TYR A 74 26.09 14.07 1.72
C TYR A 74 25.01 14.83 0.95
N LYS A 75 25.02 14.70 -0.37
CA LYS A 75 24.01 15.22 -1.28
C LYS A 75 23.11 14.10 -1.79
N ILE A 76 21.81 14.33 -1.78
CA ILE A 76 20.80 13.38 -2.26
C ILE A 76 20.73 13.37 -3.79
N GLN A 77 20.51 12.18 -4.35
CA GLN A 77 20.24 11.96 -5.76
C GLN A 77 19.05 11.01 -5.91
N GLY A 78 18.04 11.44 -6.68
CA GLY A 78 16.79 10.70 -6.89
C GLY A 78 15.59 11.35 -6.20
N ARG A 79 14.47 10.61 -6.14
CA ARG A 79 13.23 11.07 -5.48
C ARG A 79 13.37 10.97 -3.97
N THR A 80 12.92 12.01 -3.28
CA THR A 80 12.95 12.08 -1.81
C THR A 80 11.70 11.49 -1.17
N VAL A 81 10.63 11.23 -1.94
CA VAL A 81 9.38 10.70 -1.42
C VAL A 81 9.04 9.41 -2.14
N LEU A 82 8.83 8.33 -1.38
CA LEU A 82 8.24 7.08 -1.86
C LEU A 82 6.84 6.93 -1.27
N GLN A 83 5.87 6.59 -2.12
CA GLN A 83 4.50 6.31 -1.74
C GLN A 83 4.21 4.83 -1.96
N CYS A 84 3.52 4.20 -1.00
CA CYS A 84 3.05 2.84 -1.17
C CYS A 84 1.85 2.82 -2.13
N LEU A 85 1.96 2.05 -3.21
CA LEU A 85 0.94 1.92 -4.24
C LEU A 85 0.19 0.59 -4.08
N ASP A 86 -0.97 0.50 -4.75
CA ASP A 86 -1.73 -0.75 -4.82
C ASP A 86 -0.89 -1.89 -5.40
N GLY A 87 -1.07 -3.08 -4.82
CA GLY A 87 -0.26 -4.26 -5.09
C GLY A 87 1.02 -4.37 -4.27
N GLY A 88 1.21 -3.56 -3.22
CA GLY A 88 2.32 -3.70 -2.28
C GLY A 88 3.68 -3.27 -2.86
N ARG A 89 3.66 -2.27 -3.73
CA ARG A 89 4.83 -1.76 -4.46
C ARG A 89 5.05 -0.28 -4.20
N TRP A 90 6.30 0.13 -4.13
CA TRP A 90 6.66 1.54 -3.98
C TRP A 90 6.58 2.30 -5.30
N SER A 91 6.28 3.60 -5.23
CA SER A 91 6.25 4.51 -6.39
C SER A 91 7.63 4.79 -7.03
N GLY A 92 8.69 4.19 -6.49
CA GLY A 92 10.07 4.36 -6.95
C GLY A 92 11.06 3.58 -6.07
N THR A 93 12.32 3.93 -6.18
CA THR A 93 13.44 3.32 -5.44
C THR A 93 14.02 4.29 -4.41
N VAL A 94 14.69 3.73 -3.40
CA VAL A 94 15.38 4.51 -2.37
C VAL A 94 16.45 5.39 -3.01
N PRO A 95 16.52 6.70 -2.68
CA PRO A 95 17.53 7.59 -3.25
C PRO A 95 18.94 7.25 -2.77
N THR A 96 19.93 7.71 -3.52
CA THR A 96 21.34 7.58 -3.14
C THR A 96 21.87 8.87 -2.52
N CYS A 97 22.88 8.73 -1.66
CA CYS A 97 23.55 9.85 -1.01
C CYS A 97 25.05 9.81 -1.34
N HIS A 98 25.58 10.89 -1.92
CA HIS A 98 26.97 11.01 -2.33
C HIS A 98 27.71 12.04 -1.48
N PRO A 99 28.98 11.81 -1.07
CA PRO A 99 29.75 12.79 -0.32
C PRO A 99 29.84 14.14 -1.06
N ILE A 100 29.67 15.23 -0.33
CA ILE A 100 29.89 16.57 -0.86
C ILE A 100 31.41 16.81 -0.85
N LYS A 101 32.02 16.95 -2.02
CA LYS A 101 33.43 17.35 -2.12
C LYS A 101 33.56 18.80 -1.66
N LYS A 102 34.42 19.06 -0.68
CA LYS A 102 34.89 20.42 -0.36
C LYS A 102 36.05 20.73 -1.29
N GLY A 103 35.89 21.75 -2.13
CA GLY A 103 36.99 22.33 -2.91
C GLY A 103 37.85 23.22 -2.05
#